data_AF-A0A066YMW5-F1
#
_entry.id   AF-A0A066YMW5-F1
#
_cell.length_a   1.000
_cell.length_b   1.000
_cell.length_c   1.000
_cell.angle_alpha   90.00
_cell.angle_beta   90.00
_cell.angle_gamma   90.00
#
_symmetry.space_group_name_H-M   'P 1'
#
loop_
_entity.id
_entity.type
_entity.pdbx_description
1 polymer ?
#
loop_
_entity_poly.entity_id
_entity_poly.type
_entity_poly.pdbx_seq_one_letter_code
_entity_poly.pdbx_strand_id
1 'polypeptide(L)'
;MIRRPPRLGDRPVGPPRYAARMTDDHSQVSSDSTIRPLAFHAAPGTEDWRVLGEGACAFFRTGSFADGARLVAAIAAAVEGLGSPDVDVRPEGVTVRLIAAGEEYYGLTERHIELARRISAAARALGAAAEPHALQTVQVTVDALERPAVVAFWRALLGYRDRAGSPEDLIDPARRGAPFYFQQMDEPRPQRNRVHVDVWVPHDVAAQRVAAALAAGGRLVTDADAPTLWVLADPEGNEACVGAAGAPS
;
A
#
# COMPACT_ATOMS: atom_id res chain seq x y z
N MET A 1 -14.90 40.05 33.43
CA MET A 1 -15.97 39.51 32.56
C MET A 1 -15.32 39.05 31.26
N ILE A 2 -14.90 37.78 31.19
CA ILE A 2 -14.08 37.24 30.09
C ILE A 2 -14.98 36.42 29.17
N ARG A 3 -15.14 36.84 27.91
CA ARG A 3 -15.93 36.12 26.90
C ARG A 3 -15.15 34.90 26.40
N ARG A 4 -15.75 33.71 26.53
CA ARG A 4 -15.28 32.48 25.86
C ARG A 4 -15.41 32.61 24.34
N PRO A 5 -14.46 32.11 23.54
CA PRO A 5 -14.62 32.01 22.09
C PRO A 5 -15.63 30.90 21.74
N PRO A 6 -16.30 30.99 20.57
CA PRO A 6 -17.27 29.98 20.15
C PRO A 6 -16.56 28.65 19.82
N ARG A 7 -17.20 27.54 20.17
CA ARG A 7 -16.74 26.18 19.82
C ARG A 7 -16.83 26.02 18.30
N LEU A 8 -15.71 25.64 17.66
CA LEU A 8 -15.70 25.17 16.28
C LEU A 8 -16.62 23.94 16.22
N GLY A 9 -17.65 24.00 15.37
CA GLY A 9 -18.64 22.94 15.23
C GLY A 9 -18.02 21.62 14.76
N ASP A 10 -18.49 20.52 15.34
CA ASP A 10 -18.26 19.16 14.89
C ASP A 10 -18.76 19.01 13.43
N ARG A 11 -17.85 19.16 12.45
CA ARG A 11 -18.09 18.60 11.12
C ARG A 11 -17.54 17.18 11.11
N PRO A 12 -18.36 16.15 10.91
CA PRO A 12 -17.85 14.79 10.78
C PRO A 12 -16.95 14.72 9.55
N VAL A 13 -15.72 14.26 9.74
CA VAL A 13 -14.87 13.78 8.64
C VAL A 13 -15.57 12.54 8.09
N GLY A 14 -16.30 12.71 6.97
CA GLY A 14 -16.95 11.60 6.29
C GLY A 14 -15.91 10.60 5.77
N PRO A 15 -16.25 9.31 5.66
CA PRO A 15 -15.33 8.32 5.10
C PRO A 15 -14.93 8.68 3.66
N PRO A 16 -13.76 8.24 3.19
CA PRO A 16 -13.32 8.47 1.81
C PRO A 16 -14.38 7.99 0.82
N ARG A 17 -14.68 8.84 -0.17
CA ARG A 17 -15.70 8.57 -1.20
C ARG A 17 -15.19 7.52 -2.20
N TYR A 18 -15.21 6.25 -1.81
CA TYR A 18 -15.00 5.11 -2.71
C TYR A 18 -16.22 4.80 -3.59
N ALA A 19 -17.28 5.61 -3.55
CA ALA A 19 -18.55 5.31 -4.20
C ALA A 19 -19.04 6.49 -5.05
N ALA A 20 -18.54 6.60 -6.28
CA ALA A 20 -19.30 7.15 -7.41
C ALA A 20 -18.47 7.10 -8.70
N ARG A 21 -18.79 6.15 -9.59
CA ARG A 21 -19.15 6.39 -11.00
C ARG A 21 -19.44 5.05 -11.68
N MET A 22 -20.73 4.75 -11.83
CA MET A 22 -21.28 3.79 -12.79
C MET A 22 -21.50 4.51 -14.12
N THR A 23 -20.99 3.95 -15.20
CA THR A 23 -21.67 3.93 -16.51
C THR A 23 -21.22 2.65 -17.23
N ASP A 24 -22.20 1.80 -17.54
CA ASP A 24 -22.05 0.55 -18.29
C ASP A 24 -21.54 0.79 -19.72
N ASP A 25 -20.58 -0.01 -20.16
CA ASP A 25 -20.55 -0.52 -21.54
C ASP A 25 -19.87 -1.90 -21.59
N HIS A 26 -20.50 -2.84 -22.28
CA HIS A 26 -20.14 -4.25 -22.31
C HIS A 26 -19.16 -4.57 -23.45
N SER A 27 -18.03 -5.22 -23.13
CA SER A 27 -17.43 -6.19 -24.06
C SER A 27 -16.63 -7.27 -23.32
N GLN A 28 -16.74 -8.50 -23.82
CA GLN A 28 -16.38 -9.76 -23.17
C GLN A 28 -14.89 -9.89 -22.81
N VAL A 29 -14.62 -10.13 -21.52
CA VAL A 29 -13.39 -10.75 -21.02
C VAL A 29 -13.81 -11.77 -19.97
N SER A 30 -13.24 -12.98 -20.03
CA SER A 30 -13.53 -14.12 -19.14
C SER A 30 -13.59 -13.69 -17.66
N SER A 31 -14.78 -13.46 -17.12
CA SER A 31 -14.93 -12.84 -15.81
C SER A 31 -15.11 -13.89 -14.72
N ASP A 32 -14.02 -14.20 -14.02
CA ASP A 32 -14.14 -14.47 -12.59
C ASP A 32 -14.97 -13.34 -11.98
N SER A 33 -16.14 -13.64 -11.42
CA SER A 33 -17.06 -12.61 -10.90
C SER A 33 -16.37 -11.82 -9.79
N THR A 34 -16.36 -10.49 -9.92
CA THR A 34 -15.86 -9.60 -8.87
C THR A 34 -16.71 -9.77 -7.62
N ILE A 35 -16.08 -9.83 -6.45
CA ILE A 35 -16.74 -10.00 -5.16
C ILE A 35 -16.36 -8.90 -4.18
N ARG A 36 -17.25 -8.65 -3.21
CA ARG A 36 -17.02 -7.71 -2.10
C ARG A 36 -16.29 -8.40 -0.93
N PRO A 37 -15.54 -7.67 -0.07
CA PRO A 37 -14.93 -8.20 1.14
C PRO A 37 -15.91 -8.97 2.02
N LEU A 38 -17.14 -8.45 2.17
CA LEU A 38 -18.17 -9.13 2.95
C LEU A 38 -18.53 -10.51 2.37
N ALA A 39 -18.60 -10.63 1.04
CA ALA A 39 -18.86 -11.91 0.37
C ALA A 39 -17.67 -12.86 0.51
N PHE A 40 -16.44 -12.35 0.41
CA PHE A 40 -15.22 -13.12 0.67
C PHE A 40 -15.19 -13.69 2.10
N HIS A 41 -15.51 -12.87 3.11
CA HIS A 41 -15.56 -13.30 4.52
C HIS A 41 -16.71 -14.25 4.84
N ALA A 42 -17.82 -14.16 4.10
CA ALA A 42 -18.96 -15.06 4.27
C ALA A 42 -18.73 -16.44 3.60
N ALA A 43 -17.77 -16.55 2.69
CA ALA A 43 -17.48 -17.80 1.99
C ALA A 43 -16.85 -18.83 2.94
N PRO A 44 -17.40 -20.05 3.05
CA PRO A 44 -16.79 -21.09 3.88
C PRO A 44 -15.35 -21.40 3.47
N GLY A 45 -14.46 -21.59 4.44
CA GLY A 45 -13.04 -21.89 4.19
C GLY A 45 -12.14 -20.66 4.03
N THR A 46 -12.62 -19.45 4.32
CA THR A 46 -11.84 -18.20 4.33
C THR A 46 -11.62 -17.64 5.75
N GLU A 47 -11.90 -18.42 6.80
CA GLU A 47 -11.91 -17.98 8.19
C GLU A 47 -10.54 -17.45 8.67
N ASP A 48 -9.46 -17.97 8.08
CA ASP A 48 -8.07 -17.58 8.34
C ASP A 48 -7.70 -16.19 7.79
N TRP A 49 -8.55 -15.61 6.93
CA TRP A 49 -8.23 -14.46 6.10
C TRP A 49 -8.96 -13.19 6.53
N ARG A 50 -8.30 -12.04 6.36
CA ARG A 50 -8.91 -10.70 6.50
C ARG A 50 -8.67 -9.90 5.24
N VAL A 51 -9.69 -9.17 4.79
CA VAL A 51 -9.53 -8.24 3.66
C VAL A 51 -9.16 -6.91 4.27
N LEU A 52 -7.96 -6.44 3.93
CA LEU A 52 -7.38 -5.17 4.36
C LEU A 52 -7.31 -4.20 3.18
N GLY A 53 -6.65 -3.05 3.36
CA GLY A 53 -6.58 -1.99 2.35
C GLY A 53 -5.92 -2.39 1.02
N GLU A 54 -5.35 -3.59 0.92
CA GLU A 54 -4.62 -4.08 -0.26
C GLU A 54 -5.22 -5.36 -0.87
N GLY A 55 -6.19 -6.00 -0.21
CA GLY A 55 -6.72 -7.30 -0.61
C GLY A 55 -6.84 -8.29 0.54
N ALA A 56 -7.02 -9.57 0.21
CA ALA A 56 -7.17 -10.63 1.22
C ALA A 56 -5.80 -11.07 1.75
N CYS A 57 -5.64 -11.07 3.06
CA CYS A 57 -4.39 -11.40 3.75
C CYS A 57 -4.63 -12.51 4.78
N ALA A 58 -3.65 -13.39 4.93
CA ALA A 58 -3.57 -14.37 6.03
C ALA A 58 -2.17 -14.33 6.63
N PHE A 59 -2.07 -14.58 7.93
CA PHE A 59 -0.81 -14.81 8.61
C PHE A 59 -0.84 -16.16 9.29
N PHE A 60 0.17 -16.97 9.01
CA PHE A 60 0.34 -18.31 9.57
C PHE A 60 1.58 -18.32 10.45
N ARG A 61 1.40 -18.61 11.74
CA ARG A 61 2.48 -18.75 12.71
C ARG A 61 3.31 -19.99 12.35
N THR A 62 4.62 -19.82 12.20
CA THR A 62 5.55 -20.93 11.97
C THR A 62 6.65 -20.90 13.03
N GLY A 63 6.90 -22.04 13.69
CA GLY A 63 7.82 -22.12 14.83
C GLY A 63 9.29 -21.90 14.48
N SER A 64 9.64 -21.86 13.19
CA SER A 64 10.98 -21.56 12.70
C SER A 64 10.95 -21.07 11.24
N PHE A 65 12.04 -20.44 10.80
CA PHE A 65 12.22 -20.05 9.40
C PHE A 65 12.18 -21.25 8.44
N ALA A 66 12.72 -22.40 8.85
CA ALA A 66 12.70 -23.62 8.04
C ALA A 66 11.26 -24.14 7.86
N ASP A 67 10.41 -24.01 8.86
CA ASP A 67 8.99 -24.39 8.76
C ASP A 67 8.23 -23.41 7.88
N GLY A 68 8.55 -22.11 7.99
CA GLY A 68 8.06 -21.06 7.07
C GLY A 68 8.39 -21.39 5.62
N ALA A 69 9.64 -21.75 5.32
CA ALA A 69 10.05 -22.14 3.97
C ALA A 69 9.30 -23.39 3.46
N ARG A 70 9.06 -24.39 4.31
CA ARG A 70 8.25 -25.57 3.94
C ARG A 70 6.80 -25.20 3.66
N LEU A 71 6.23 -24.27 4.44
CA LEU A 71 4.89 -23.74 4.18
C LEU A 71 4.82 -23.02 2.83
N VAL A 72 5.81 -22.19 2.47
CA VAL A 72 5.84 -21.53 1.16
C VAL A 72 5.88 -22.54 0.02
N ALA A 73 6.68 -23.60 0.14
CA ALA A 73 6.72 -24.66 -0.87
C ALA A 73 5.36 -25.37 -1.00
N ALA A 74 4.69 -25.66 0.12
CA ALA A 74 3.37 -26.26 0.12
C ALA A 74 2.30 -25.33 -0.49
N ILE A 75 2.36 -24.03 -0.19
CA ILE A 75 1.50 -23.01 -0.80
C ILE A 75 1.71 -22.98 -2.32
N ALA A 76 2.95 -22.94 -2.78
CA ALA A 76 3.29 -22.89 -4.20
C ALA A 76 2.71 -24.09 -4.96
N ALA A 77 2.81 -25.30 -4.39
CA ALA A 77 2.21 -26.50 -4.97
C ALA A 77 0.66 -26.45 -4.93
N ALA A 78 0.06 -25.93 -3.85
CA ALA A 78 -1.39 -25.90 -3.70
C ALA A 78 -2.08 -24.94 -4.68
N VAL A 79 -1.41 -23.85 -5.07
CA VAL A 79 -1.97 -22.81 -5.95
C VAL A 79 -1.52 -22.93 -7.40
N GLU A 80 -0.82 -24.00 -7.77
CA GLU A 80 -0.34 -24.24 -9.12
C GLU A 80 -1.51 -24.16 -10.14
N GLY A 81 -1.30 -23.39 -11.22
CA GLY A 81 -2.32 -23.13 -12.24
C GLY A 81 -3.43 -22.15 -11.84
N LEU A 82 -3.49 -21.71 -10.57
CA LEU A 82 -4.49 -20.77 -10.05
C LEU A 82 -3.95 -19.36 -9.82
N GLY A 83 -2.69 -19.08 -10.12
CA GLY A 83 -2.06 -17.77 -9.90
C GLY A 83 -1.16 -17.74 -8.68
N SER A 84 -0.55 -16.58 -8.42
CA SER A 84 0.53 -16.46 -7.43
C SER A 84 0.15 -15.45 -6.34
N PRO A 85 0.17 -15.85 -5.06
CA PRO A 85 0.11 -14.91 -3.95
C PRO A 85 1.44 -14.18 -3.78
N ASP A 86 1.42 -13.06 -3.05
CA ASP A 86 2.62 -12.57 -2.38
C ASP A 86 2.83 -13.32 -1.09
N VAL A 87 4.09 -13.64 -0.81
CA VAL A 87 4.46 -14.38 0.38
C VAL A 87 5.67 -13.72 1.02
N ASP A 88 5.50 -13.28 2.27
CA ASP A 88 6.57 -12.78 3.13
C ASP A 88 6.87 -13.82 4.21
N VAL A 89 8.09 -14.37 4.21
CA VAL A 89 8.57 -15.30 5.24
C VAL A 89 9.43 -14.53 6.23
N ARG A 90 9.07 -14.61 7.50
CA ARG A 90 9.80 -14.03 8.63
C ARG A 90 10.01 -15.08 9.73
N PRO A 91 10.91 -14.83 10.70
CA PRO A 91 11.13 -15.77 11.79
C PRO A 91 9.85 -16.17 12.53
N GLU A 92 8.88 -15.26 12.64
CA GLU A 92 7.62 -15.47 13.33
C GLU A 92 6.60 -16.25 12.50
N GLY A 93 6.67 -16.22 11.17
CA GLY A 93 5.58 -16.75 10.36
C GLY A 93 5.62 -16.39 8.90
N VAL A 94 4.57 -16.80 8.20
CA VAL A 94 4.34 -16.56 6.78
C VAL A 94 3.11 -15.67 6.62
N THR A 95 3.31 -14.47 6.09
CA THR A 95 2.21 -13.62 5.63
C THR A 95 1.95 -13.91 4.17
N VAL A 96 0.69 -14.17 3.82
CA VAL A 96 0.25 -14.41 2.45
C VAL A 96 -0.74 -13.32 2.06
N ARG A 97 -0.54 -12.69 0.89
CA ARG A 97 -1.40 -11.63 0.39
C ARG A 97 -1.90 -11.97 -1.01
N LEU A 98 -3.20 -11.89 -1.18
CA LEU A 98 -3.92 -12.00 -2.43
C LEU A 98 -4.31 -10.59 -2.86
N ILE A 99 -3.38 -9.94 -3.55
CA ILE A 99 -3.54 -8.57 -4.05
C ILE A 99 -3.98 -8.65 -5.50
N ALA A 100 -5.10 -7.98 -5.80
CA ALA A 100 -5.54 -7.77 -7.17
C ALA A 100 -5.63 -6.27 -7.45
N ALA A 101 -4.89 -5.82 -8.45
CA ALA A 101 -5.03 -4.48 -9.01
C ALA A 101 -6.13 -4.53 -10.07
N GLY A 102 -7.38 -4.37 -9.65
CA GLY A 102 -8.53 -4.20 -10.53
C GLY A 102 -9.12 -2.81 -10.41
N GLU A 103 -9.82 -2.34 -11.45
CA GLU A 103 -10.52 -1.05 -11.44
C GLU A 103 -11.64 -0.99 -10.38
N GLU A 104 -12.18 -2.15 -9.98
CA GLU A 104 -13.24 -2.26 -8.99
C GLU A 104 -12.78 -2.94 -7.68
N TYR A 105 -12.89 -2.21 -6.57
CA TYR A 105 -13.03 -2.72 -5.20
C TYR A 105 -12.05 -3.83 -4.76
N TYR A 106 -10.77 -3.48 -4.59
CA TYR A 106 -9.64 -4.37 -4.25
C TYR A 106 -9.38 -5.50 -5.26
N GLY A 107 -10.06 -5.52 -6.41
CA GLY A 107 -9.91 -6.53 -7.46
C GLY A 107 -10.27 -7.95 -7.03
N LEU A 108 -11.02 -8.12 -5.92
CA LEU A 108 -11.35 -9.44 -5.39
C LEU A 108 -12.32 -10.18 -6.32
N THR A 109 -12.14 -11.50 -6.42
CA THR A 109 -12.92 -12.38 -7.29
C THR A 109 -13.16 -13.74 -6.62
N GLU A 110 -14.06 -14.56 -7.17
CA GLU A 110 -14.28 -15.93 -6.69
C GLU A 110 -13.00 -16.79 -6.67
N ARG A 111 -12.08 -16.60 -7.64
CA ARG A 111 -10.76 -17.24 -7.63
C ARG A 111 -9.92 -16.93 -6.39
N HIS A 112 -10.08 -15.75 -5.79
CA HIS A 112 -9.40 -15.44 -4.53
C HIS A 112 -9.94 -16.27 -3.36
N ILE A 113 -11.23 -16.62 -3.35
CA ILE A 113 -11.81 -17.55 -2.37
C ILE A 113 -11.15 -18.93 -2.54
N GLU A 114 -11.01 -19.41 -3.77
CA GLU A 114 -10.39 -20.70 -4.03
C GLU A 114 -8.90 -20.73 -3.64
N LEU A 115 -8.14 -19.69 -3.98
CA LEU A 115 -6.76 -19.54 -3.53
C LEU A 115 -6.66 -19.56 -2.01
N ALA A 116 -7.50 -18.78 -1.32
CA ALA A 116 -7.54 -18.72 0.13
C ALA A 116 -7.77 -20.09 0.77
N ARG A 117 -8.75 -20.86 0.25
CA ARG A 117 -9.05 -22.23 0.72
C ARG A 117 -7.87 -23.17 0.57
N ARG A 118 -7.21 -23.18 -0.60
CA ARG A 118 -6.08 -24.06 -0.87
C ARG A 118 -4.87 -23.74 0.00
N ILE A 119 -4.59 -22.46 0.18
CA ILE A 119 -3.52 -21.99 1.06
C ILE A 119 -3.81 -22.37 2.52
N SER A 120 -5.03 -22.13 3.00
CA SER A 120 -5.45 -22.54 4.35
C SER A 120 -5.41 -24.06 4.55
N ALA A 121 -5.74 -24.86 3.52
CA ALA A 121 -5.60 -26.31 3.57
C ALA A 121 -4.12 -26.75 3.66
N ALA A 122 -3.23 -26.14 2.87
CA ALA A 122 -1.80 -26.40 2.92
C ALA A 122 -1.19 -26.03 4.29
N ALA A 123 -1.58 -24.89 4.84
CA ALA A 123 -1.16 -24.47 6.18
C ALA A 123 -1.60 -25.45 7.27
N ARG A 124 -2.88 -25.86 7.26
CA ARG A 124 -3.40 -26.85 8.21
C ARG A 124 -2.71 -28.21 8.10
N ALA A 125 -2.40 -28.67 6.89
CA ALA A 125 -1.69 -29.94 6.67
C ALA A 125 -0.28 -29.94 7.31
N LEU A 126 0.33 -28.76 7.47
CA LEU A 126 1.63 -28.56 8.12
C LEU A 126 1.53 -28.13 9.59
N GLY A 127 0.31 -28.02 10.15
CA GLY A 127 0.09 -27.57 11.52
C GLY A 127 0.39 -26.08 11.75
N ALA A 128 0.47 -25.27 10.69
CA ALA A 128 0.67 -23.83 10.80
C ALA A 128 -0.65 -23.15 11.16
N ALA A 129 -0.74 -22.61 12.37
CA ALA A 129 -1.96 -21.97 12.87
C ALA A 129 -2.13 -20.57 12.25
N ALA A 130 -3.34 -20.26 11.79
CA ALA A 130 -3.69 -18.93 11.33
C ALA A 130 -3.94 -17.99 12.51
N GLU A 131 -3.41 -16.76 12.43
CA GLU A 131 -3.64 -15.71 13.42
C GLU A 131 -4.06 -14.41 12.72
N PRO A 132 -5.34 -14.28 12.31
CA PRO A 132 -5.82 -13.15 11.52
C PRO A 132 -5.69 -11.79 12.24
N HIS A 133 -5.56 -11.79 13.57
CA HIS A 133 -5.37 -10.59 14.38
C HIS A 133 -3.95 -10.02 14.33
N ALA A 134 -2.98 -10.78 13.80
CA ALA A 134 -1.60 -10.33 13.63
C ALA A 134 -1.39 -9.46 12.37
N LEU A 135 -2.44 -9.30 11.55
CA LEU A 135 -2.38 -8.59 10.28
C LEU A 135 -2.63 -7.09 10.44
N GLN A 136 -1.86 -6.29 9.70
CA GLN A 136 -2.07 -4.86 9.53
C GLN A 136 -1.56 -4.40 8.16
N THR A 137 -2.22 -3.42 7.57
CA THR A 137 -1.71 -2.64 6.44
C THR A 137 -1.67 -1.17 6.83
N VAL A 138 -0.70 -0.42 6.31
CA VAL A 138 -0.54 1.02 6.54
C VAL A 138 -0.56 1.72 5.20
N GLN A 139 -1.27 2.84 5.10
CA GLN A 139 -1.25 3.75 3.98
C GLN A 139 -0.87 5.15 4.47
N VAL A 140 -0.09 5.87 3.66
CA VAL A 140 0.17 7.30 3.88
C VAL A 140 -0.78 8.09 2.99
N THR A 141 -1.53 9.02 3.57
CA THR A 141 -2.40 9.92 2.80
C THR A 141 -1.83 11.33 2.83
N VAL A 142 -1.63 11.92 1.65
CA VAL A 142 -1.19 13.30 1.48
C VAL A 142 -2.37 14.12 0.98
N ASP A 143 -2.74 15.15 1.72
CA ASP A 143 -3.71 16.15 1.27
C ASP A 143 -3.03 17.07 0.25
N ALA A 144 -3.68 17.33 -0.89
CA ALA A 144 -3.13 18.14 -1.98
C ALA A 144 -4.17 19.07 -2.60
N LEU A 145 -3.83 20.34 -2.81
CA LEU A 145 -4.59 21.32 -3.57
C LEU A 145 -4.33 21.16 -5.08
N GLU A 146 -3.07 21.07 -5.48
CA GLU A 146 -2.59 20.85 -6.85
C GLU A 146 -2.15 19.39 -7.00
N ARG A 147 -3.11 18.47 -6.78
CA ARG A 147 -2.88 17.02 -6.72
C ARG A 147 -2.01 16.47 -7.87
N PRO A 148 -2.22 16.81 -9.16
CA PRO A 148 -1.37 16.28 -10.22
C PRO A 148 0.12 16.61 -10.05
N ALA A 149 0.44 17.82 -9.58
CA ALA A 149 1.83 18.25 -9.37
C ALA A 149 2.44 17.57 -8.14
N VAL A 150 1.67 17.45 -7.06
CA VAL A 150 2.07 16.73 -5.85
C VAL A 150 2.33 15.24 -6.16
N VAL A 151 1.39 14.57 -6.83
CA VAL A 151 1.53 13.16 -7.25
C VAL A 151 2.77 12.97 -8.11
N ALA A 152 3.04 13.86 -9.06
CA ALA A 152 4.22 13.76 -9.92
C ALA A 152 5.54 13.77 -9.11
N PHE A 153 5.65 14.69 -8.13
CA PHE A 153 6.79 14.74 -7.22
C PHE A 153 6.94 13.45 -6.41
N TRP A 154 5.88 13.03 -5.72
CA TRP A 154 5.94 11.86 -4.84
C TRP A 154 6.17 10.56 -5.60
N ARG A 155 5.65 10.43 -6.83
CA ARG A 155 5.94 9.31 -7.73
C ARG A 155 7.43 9.19 -8.01
N ALA A 156 8.06 10.31 -8.37
CA ALA A 156 9.50 10.35 -8.63
C ALA A 156 10.32 10.10 -7.35
N LEU A 157 9.96 10.74 -6.24
CA LEU A 157 10.65 10.61 -4.95
C LEU A 157 10.58 9.18 -4.38
N LEU A 158 9.42 8.53 -4.45
CA LEU A 158 9.23 7.15 -3.94
C LEU A 158 9.71 6.09 -4.95
N GLY A 159 9.77 6.43 -6.24
CA GLY A 159 10.00 5.45 -7.31
C GLY A 159 8.80 4.53 -7.50
N TYR A 160 7.62 5.02 -7.13
CA TYR A 160 6.35 4.29 -7.17
C TYR A 160 5.68 4.42 -8.54
N ARG A 161 4.59 3.68 -8.73
CA ARG A 161 3.75 3.73 -9.94
C ARG A 161 2.29 3.92 -9.57
N ASP A 162 1.51 4.38 -10.54
CA ASP A 162 0.07 4.53 -10.41
C ASP A 162 -0.57 3.14 -10.20
N ARG A 163 -1.34 2.98 -9.13
CA ARG A 163 -2.07 1.74 -8.87
C ARG A 163 -3.21 1.63 -9.88
N ALA A 164 -3.16 0.62 -10.75
CA ALA A 164 -4.18 0.37 -11.77
C ALA A 164 -4.53 1.62 -12.60
N GLY A 165 -3.54 2.48 -12.90
CA GLY A 165 -3.75 3.71 -13.67
C GLY A 165 -4.43 4.85 -12.89
N SER A 166 -4.63 4.70 -11.58
CA SER A 166 -5.19 5.75 -10.73
C SER A 166 -4.29 6.99 -10.67
N PRO A 167 -4.82 8.20 -10.92
CA PRO A 167 -4.05 9.44 -10.83
C PRO A 167 -3.80 9.91 -9.38
N GLU A 168 -4.33 9.20 -8.39
CA GLU A 168 -4.33 9.61 -6.97
C GLU A 168 -3.82 8.52 -6.01
N ASP A 169 -3.39 7.37 -6.51
CA ASP A 169 -2.91 6.24 -5.71
C ASP A 169 -1.59 5.71 -6.27
N LEU A 170 -0.54 5.78 -5.45
CA LEU A 170 0.79 5.29 -5.78
C LEU A 170 1.12 4.04 -4.96
N ILE A 171 1.61 3.02 -5.67
CA ILE A 171 2.03 1.75 -5.10
C ILE A 171 3.51 1.48 -5.38
N ASP A 172 4.19 0.88 -4.39
CA ASP A 172 5.50 0.26 -4.59
C ASP A 172 5.39 -0.82 -5.69
N PRO A 173 6.18 -0.75 -6.77
CA PRO A 173 6.18 -1.79 -7.80
C PRO A 173 6.50 -3.18 -7.27
N ALA A 174 7.24 -3.27 -6.16
CA ALA A 174 7.54 -4.52 -5.45
C ALA A 174 6.50 -4.88 -4.37
N ARG A 175 5.50 -4.02 -4.13
CA ARG A 175 4.42 -4.20 -3.14
C ARG A 175 4.92 -4.48 -1.72
N ARG A 176 6.02 -3.82 -1.31
CA ARG A 176 6.62 -3.95 0.03
C ARG A 176 6.35 -2.73 0.90
N GLY A 177 6.50 -1.54 0.34
CA GLY A 177 6.24 -0.29 1.05
C GLY A 177 4.75 0.03 1.20
N ALA A 178 4.43 0.93 2.14
CA ALA A 178 3.09 1.48 2.28
C ALA A 178 2.70 2.25 1.00
N PRO A 179 1.47 2.10 0.47
CA PRO A 179 0.97 2.94 -0.59
C PRO A 179 0.81 4.40 -0.15
N PHE A 180 0.78 5.28 -1.14
CA PHE A 180 0.53 6.70 -0.95
C PHE A 180 -0.75 7.10 -1.69
N TYR A 181 -1.72 7.62 -0.94
CA TYR A 181 -2.97 8.15 -1.50
C TYR A 181 -2.97 9.68 -1.44
N PHE A 182 -3.44 10.33 -2.51
CA PHE A 182 -3.43 11.78 -2.64
C PHE A 182 -4.86 12.32 -2.63
N GLN A 183 -5.27 12.82 -1.47
CA GLN A 183 -6.60 13.35 -1.27
C GLN A 183 -6.68 14.78 -1.81
N GLN A 184 -7.57 15.00 -2.78
CA GLN A 184 -7.85 16.34 -3.28
C GLN A 184 -8.49 17.19 -2.19
N MET A 185 -7.96 18.41 -2.03
CA MET A 185 -8.50 19.44 -1.15
C MET A 185 -8.95 20.65 -1.98
N ASP A 186 -9.98 21.34 -1.49
CA ASP A 186 -10.46 22.61 -2.07
C ASP A 186 -10.01 23.83 -1.25
N GLU A 187 -9.57 23.59 0.00
CA GLU A 187 -9.13 24.63 0.94
C GLU A 187 -7.84 24.21 1.66
N PRO A 188 -6.91 25.15 1.90
CA PRO A 188 -5.63 24.83 2.54
C PRO A 188 -5.81 24.43 4.01
N ARG A 189 -5.00 23.48 4.47
CA ARG A 189 -4.77 23.25 5.90
C ARG A 189 -3.60 24.14 6.34
N PRO A 190 -3.81 25.14 7.21
CA PRO A 190 -2.84 26.23 7.42
C PRO A 190 -1.59 25.83 8.21
N GLN A 191 -1.51 24.62 8.74
CA GLN A 191 -0.32 24.14 9.45
C GLN A 191 0.49 23.22 8.54
N ARG A 192 1.82 23.36 8.59
CA ARG A 192 2.75 22.44 7.90
C ARG A 192 2.53 21.01 8.40
N ASN A 193 2.61 20.05 7.47
CA ASN A 193 2.64 18.64 7.81
C ASN A 193 3.84 18.35 8.75
N ARG A 194 3.58 17.78 9.93
CA ARG A 194 4.60 17.48 10.95
C ARG A 194 5.10 16.03 10.85
N VAL A 195 4.73 15.33 9.79
CA VAL A 195 5.21 13.99 9.45
C VAL A 195 6.35 14.13 8.46
N HIS A 196 7.35 13.26 8.59
CA HIS A 196 8.46 13.18 7.68
C HIS A 196 8.48 11.80 7.01
N VAL A 197 8.70 11.77 5.69
CA VAL A 197 8.83 10.53 4.93
C VAL A 197 10.28 10.42 4.47
N ASP A 198 10.96 9.40 4.96
CA ASP A 198 12.36 9.12 4.67
C ASP A 198 12.48 7.99 3.64
N VAL A 199 12.97 8.31 2.44
CA VAL A 199 13.21 7.34 1.37
C VAL A 199 14.69 6.98 1.33
N TRP A 200 15.02 5.80 1.84
CA TRP A 200 16.39 5.28 1.74
C TRP A 200 16.57 4.48 0.46
N VAL A 201 17.57 4.84 -0.33
CA VAL A 201 17.93 4.19 -1.59
C VAL A 201 19.41 3.78 -1.58
N PRO A 202 19.84 2.86 -2.46
CA PRO A 202 21.25 2.59 -2.67
C PRO A 202 22.05 3.88 -2.94
N HIS A 203 23.29 3.94 -2.46
CA HIS A 203 24.10 5.15 -2.53
C HIS A 203 24.35 5.64 -3.97
N ASP A 204 24.45 4.70 -4.91
CA ASP A 204 24.62 4.93 -6.34
C ASP A 204 23.32 5.31 -7.07
N VAL A 205 22.18 5.29 -6.37
CA VAL A 205 20.85 5.68 -6.87
C VAL A 205 20.40 7.02 -6.32
N ALA A 206 20.90 7.46 -5.16
CA ALA A 206 20.39 8.63 -4.45
C ALA A 206 20.42 9.92 -5.27
N ALA A 207 21.55 10.25 -5.92
CA ALA A 207 21.65 11.44 -6.76
C ALA A 207 20.64 11.42 -7.92
N GLN A 208 20.44 10.25 -8.56
CA GLN A 208 19.43 10.08 -9.60
C GLN A 208 18.01 10.28 -9.05
N ARG A 209 17.75 9.76 -7.85
CA ARG A 209 16.44 9.90 -7.20
C ARG A 209 16.12 11.36 -6.88
N VAL A 210 17.07 12.10 -6.32
CA VAL A 210 16.98 13.54 -6.06
C VAL A 210 16.72 14.30 -7.36
N ALA A 211 17.51 14.04 -8.40
CA ALA A 211 17.35 14.68 -9.71
C ALA A 211 15.96 14.43 -10.32
N ALA A 212 15.44 13.21 -10.22
CA ALA A 212 14.10 12.87 -10.71
C ALA A 212 13.00 13.63 -9.95
N ALA A 213 13.10 13.73 -8.62
CA ALA A 213 12.14 14.47 -7.81
C ALA A 213 12.16 15.99 -8.11
N LEU A 214 13.34 16.56 -8.34
CA LEU A 214 13.48 17.96 -8.77
C LEU A 214 12.88 18.19 -10.16
N ALA A 215 13.17 17.31 -11.11
CA ALA A 215 12.59 17.37 -12.46
C ALA A 215 11.06 17.25 -12.46
N ALA A 216 10.49 16.57 -11.46
CA ALA A 216 9.04 16.44 -11.24
C ALA A 216 8.40 17.64 -10.54
N GLY A 217 9.10 18.78 -10.42
CA GLY A 217 8.58 20.01 -9.81
C GLY A 217 8.89 20.16 -8.32
N GLY A 218 9.69 19.27 -7.75
CA GLY A 218 10.20 19.40 -6.39
C GLY A 218 11.21 20.53 -6.24
N ARG A 219 11.42 20.95 -5.00
CA ARG A 219 12.45 21.94 -4.62
C ARG A 219 13.44 21.32 -3.64
N LEU A 220 14.72 21.60 -3.82
CA LEU A 220 15.74 21.26 -2.82
C LEU A 220 15.60 22.21 -1.64
N VAL A 221 15.41 21.67 -0.44
CA VAL A 221 15.35 22.43 0.81
C VAL A 221 16.74 22.54 1.42
N THR A 222 17.46 21.42 1.51
CA THR A 222 18.86 21.39 1.93
C THR A 222 19.55 20.13 1.46
N ASP A 223 20.82 20.26 1.10
CA ASP A 223 21.79 19.20 0.79
C ASP A 223 23.02 19.27 1.71
N ALA A 224 22.90 19.95 2.86
CA ALA A 224 24.01 20.15 3.79
C ALA A 224 24.68 18.85 4.25
N ASP A 225 23.92 17.75 4.27
CA ASP A 225 24.37 16.41 4.68
C ASP A 225 24.55 15.45 3.49
N ALA A 226 24.56 15.96 2.25
CA ALA A 226 24.86 15.17 1.07
C ALA A 226 26.31 14.62 1.10
N PRO A 227 26.57 13.41 0.58
CA PRO A 227 25.66 12.52 -0.14
C PRO A 227 24.87 11.55 0.77
N THR A 228 24.80 11.81 2.08
CA THR A 228 24.10 10.93 3.02
C THR A 228 22.60 11.24 3.06
N LEU A 229 22.23 12.52 2.97
CA LEU A 229 20.85 12.96 3.09
C LEU A 229 20.60 14.23 2.26
N TRP A 230 19.45 14.26 1.59
CA TRP A 230 18.88 15.44 0.96
C TRP A 230 17.45 15.64 1.46
N VAL A 231 17.09 16.88 1.78
CA VAL A 231 15.70 17.26 2.07
C VAL A 231 15.12 17.95 0.85
N LEU A 232 14.00 17.44 0.34
CA LEU A 232 13.23 18.03 -0.75
C LEU A 232 11.85 18.43 -0.25
N ALA A 233 11.22 19.36 -0.96
CA ALA A 233 9.82 19.71 -0.78
C ALA A 233 9.04 19.49 -2.08
N ASP A 234 7.82 18.99 -1.95
CA ASP A 234 6.85 18.97 -3.05
C ASP A 234 6.39 20.40 -3.42
N PRO A 235 5.61 20.57 -4.50
CA PRO A 235 5.14 21.89 -4.93
C PRO A 235 4.42 22.68 -3.84
N GLU A 236 3.70 22.00 -2.92
CA GLU A 236 2.94 22.59 -1.81
C GLU A 236 3.74 22.75 -0.51
N GLY A 237 4.99 22.31 -0.50
CA GLY A 237 5.90 22.47 0.64
C GLY A 237 5.90 21.31 1.64
N ASN A 238 5.31 20.15 1.30
CA ASN A 238 5.50 18.95 2.12
C ASN A 238 6.94 18.46 1.93
N GLU A 239 7.66 18.30 3.03
CA GLU A 239 9.07 17.89 3.00
C GLU A 239 9.22 16.38 3.12
N ALA A 240 10.20 15.84 2.43
CA ALA A 240 10.61 14.45 2.49
C ALA A 240 12.10 14.32 2.20
N CYS A 241 12.70 13.22 2.65
CA CYS A 241 14.13 12.97 2.51
C CYS A 241 14.45 11.87 1.51
N VAL A 242 15.57 12.04 0.84
CA VAL A 242 16.29 10.95 0.16
C VAL A 242 17.57 10.69 0.95
N GLY A 243 17.71 9.47 1.47
CA GLY A 243 18.87 9.03 2.23
C GLY A 243 19.67 7.95 1.51
N ALA A 244 20.98 7.97 1.69
CA ALA A 244 21.90 6.92 1.24
C ALA A 244 22.93 6.61 2.32
N ALA A 245 23.00 5.34 2.73
CA ALA A 245 23.97 4.90 3.73
C ALA A 245 25.24 4.40 3.06
N GLY A 246 26.40 4.77 3.61
CA GLY A 246 27.70 4.20 3.23
C GLY A 246 28.15 4.52 1.81
N ALA A 247 27.83 5.71 1.30
CA ALA A 247 28.39 6.17 0.03
C ALA A 247 29.93 6.15 0.10
N PRO A 248 30.62 5.46 -0.83
CA PRO A 248 32.08 5.48 -0.87
C PRO A 248 32.56 6.92 -1.08
N SER A 249 33.57 7.31 -0.29
CA SER A 249 34.25 8.60 -0.37
C SER A 249 35.02 8.78 -1.66
#